data_AF-A0A4U9HSJ3-F1
#
_entry.id   AF-A0A4U9HSJ3-F1
#
_cell.length_a   1.000
_cell.length_b   1.000
_cell.length_c   1.000
_cell.angle_alpha   90.00
_cell.angle_beta   90.00
_cell.angle_gamma   90.00
#
_symmetry.space_group_name_H-M   'P 1'
#
loop_
_entity.id
_entity.type
_entity.pdbx_description
1 polymer ?
#
loop_
_entity_poly.entity_id
_entity_poly.type
_entity_poly.pdbx_seq_one_letter_code
_entity_poly.pdbx_strand_id
1 'polypeptide(L)'
;MLQLPTPPEDACWLQRQVEEGLGNHGSLKVFMEAGMHEPLVHQVSGQMATLLSRGGHRVHYRAVEGGHDALCWRGGLLDGLQALWQPTFATAHQATPAANPRLIQGARDGHAEPV
;
A
#
# COMPACT_ATOMS: atom_id res chain seq x y z
N MET A 1 -1.91 15.08 13.86
CA MET A 1 -2.50 14.30 12.74
C MET A 1 -2.51 12.84 13.17
N LEU A 2 -3.66 12.17 13.13
CA LEU A 2 -3.88 10.86 13.76
C LEU A 2 -3.18 9.75 12.96
N GLN A 3 -1.93 9.45 13.30
CA GLN A 3 -1.28 8.22 12.86
C GLN A 3 -1.82 7.08 13.71
N LEU A 4 -2.74 6.31 13.14
CA LEU A 4 -3.22 5.09 13.79
C LEU A 4 -2.09 4.05 13.78
N PRO A 5 -1.83 3.36 14.90
CA PRO A 5 -0.76 2.38 15.01
C PRO A 5 -1.07 1.10 14.22
N THR A 6 -2.35 0.84 13.94
CA THR A 6 -2.85 -0.35 13.23
C THR A 6 -3.96 0.07 12.26
N PRO A 7 -4.12 -0.64 11.13
CA PRO A 7 -5.27 -0.42 10.26
C PRO A 7 -6.57 -0.75 11.03
N PRO A 8 -7.63 0.06 10.87
CA PRO A 8 -8.98 -0.30 11.31
C PRO A 8 -9.43 -1.67 10.76
N GLU A 9 -10.36 -2.35 11.44
CA GLU A 9 -10.84 -3.67 11.00
C GLU A 9 -11.55 -3.66 9.64
N ASP A 10 -12.19 -2.55 9.30
CA ASP A 10 -12.82 -2.30 8.00
C ASP A 10 -11.85 -1.73 6.95
N ALA A 11 -10.62 -1.39 7.35
CA ALA A 11 -9.58 -0.97 6.42
C ALA A 11 -9.18 -2.12 5.49
N CYS A 12 -8.41 -1.78 4.47
CA CYS A 12 -7.89 -2.76 3.50
C CYS A 12 -8.99 -3.50 2.70
N TRP A 13 -10.25 -3.05 2.72
CA TRP A 13 -11.33 -3.65 1.92
C TRP A 13 -10.95 -3.77 0.44
N LEU A 14 -10.41 -2.70 -0.15
CA LEU A 14 -9.99 -2.72 -1.55
C LEU A 14 -8.85 -3.72 -1.83
N GLN A 15 -7.91 -3.89 -0.90
CA GLN A 15 -6.83 -4.87 -1.06
C GLN A 15 -7.39 -6.29 -1.11
N ARG A 16 -8.34 -6.62 -0.23
CA ARG A 16 -9.03 -7.91 -0.26
C ARG A 16 -9.76 -8.13 -1.58
N GLN A 17 -10.46 -7.13 -2.09
CA GLN A 17 -11.14 -7.24 -3.38
C GLN A 17 -10.17 -7.46 -4.55
N VAL A 18 -9.02 -6.77 -4.57
CA VAL A 18 -7.98 -6.97 -5.58
C VAL A 18 -7.38 -8.38 -5.48
N GLU A 19 -7.16 -8.89 -4.27
CA GLU A 19 -6.71 -10.26 -4.03
C GLU A 19 -7.73 -11.31 -4.50
N GLU A 20 -9.03 -11.01 -4.36
CA GLU A 20 -10.14 -11.82 -4.89
C GLU A 20 -10.31 -11.71 -6.42
N GLY A 21 -9.51 -10.86 -7.08
CA GLY A 21 -9.44 -10.74 -8.53
C GLY A 21 -10.16 -9.54 -9.13
N LEU A 22 -10.58 -8.57 -8.31
CA LEU A 22 -11.05 -7.28 -8.80
C LEU A 22 -9.96 -6.62 -9.67
N GLY A 23 -10.29 -6.35 -10.94
CA GLY A 23 -9.37 -5.73 -11.89
C GLY A 23 -8.65 -6.70 -12.83
N ASN A 24 -8.78 -8.02 -12.65
CA ASN A 24 -8.08 -9.03 -13.46
C ASN A 24 -8.41 -9.02 -14.97
N HIS A 25 -9.46 -8.31 -15.38
CA HIS A 25 -9.85 -8.20 -16.80
C HIS A 25 -9.13 -7.08 -17.57
N GLY A 26 -8.15 -6.40 -16.95
CA GLY A 26 -7.40 -5.33 -17.60
C GLY A 26 -6.01 -5.11 -17.02
N SER A 27 -5.25 -4.23 -17.67
CA SER A 27 -3.92 -3.81 -17.19
C SER A 27 -3.89 -2.30 -17.00
N LEU A 28 -3.85 -1.85 -15.75
CA LEU A 28 -3.74 -0.43 -15.40
C LEU A 28 -2.27 0.01 -15.41
N LYS A 29 -2.03 1.28 -15.75
CA LYS A 29 -0.80 1.99 -15.37
C LYS A 29 -1.07 2.72 -14.07
N VAL A 30 -0.33 2.41 -13.02
CA VAL A 30 -0.58 2.94 -11.68
C VAL A 30 0.69 3.55 -11.12
N PHE A 31 0.65 4.83 -10.78
CA PHE A 31 1.73 5.50 -10.06
C PHE A 31 1.32 5.67 -8.60
N MET A 32 2.11 5.15 -7.67
CA MET A 32 1.84 5.18 -6.24
C MET A 32 3.06 5.70 -5.48
N GLU A 33 2.78 6.52 -4.48
CA GLU A 33 3.79 7.10 -3.60
C GLU A 33 3.28 7.02 -2.16
N ALA A 34 4.17 6.76 -1.22
CA ALA A 34 3.87 6.87 0.21
C ALA A 34 5.06 7.48 0.97
N GLY A 35 4.74 8.34 1.95
CA GLY A 35 5.73 8.96 2.81
C GLY A 35 6.30 7.97 3.84
N MET A 36 7.61 7.93 4.00
CA MET A 36 8.29 7.08 4.99
C MET A 36 7.97 7.47 6.43
N HIS A 37 7.54 8.71 6.68
CA HIS A 37 7.10 9.20 7.99
C HIS A 37 5.62 8.89 8.27
N GLU A 38 4.95 8.07 7.44
CA GLU A 38 3.60 7.57 7.66
C GLU A 38 3.60 6.03 7.70
N PRO A 39 4.03 5.38 8.80
CA PRO A 39 4.34 3.95 8.82
C PRO A 39 3.21 3.05 8.32
N LEU A 40 1.98 3.33 8.75
CA LEU A 40 0.80 2.57 8.33
C LEU A 40 0.49 2.75 6.84
N VAL A 41 0.49 4.00 6.35
CA VAL A 41 0.21 4.33 4.95
C VAL A 41 1.29 3.73 4.05
N HIS A 42 2.55 3.85 4.43
CA HIS A 42 3.68 3.23 3.74
C HIS A 42 3.52 1.71 3.64
N GLN A 43 3.17 1.04 4.76
CA GLN A 43 2.95 -0.41 4.76
C GLN A 43 1.80 -0.82 3.84
N VAL A 44 0.62 -0.22 4.01
CA VAL A 44 -0.59 -0.56 3.23
C VAL A 44 -0.39 -0.25 1.74
N SER A 45 0.28 0.86 1.41
CA SER A 45 0.54 1.23 0.01
C SER A 45 1.49 0.24 -0.67
N GLY A 46 2.55 -0.21 0.03
CA GLY A 46 3.47 -1.21 -0.50
C GLY A 46 2.81 -2.58 -0.72
N GLN A 47 1.92 -2.98 0.19
CA GLN A 47 1.11 -4.19 0.04
C GLN A 47 0.17 -4.08 -1.17
N MET A 48 -0.52 -2.95 -1.32
CA MET A 48 -1.40 -2.71 -2.48
C MET A 48 -0.61 -2.73 -3.79
N ALA A 49 0.55 -2.06 -3.86
CA ALA A 49 1.42 -2.08 -5.03
C ALA A 49 1.81 -3.52 -5.43
N THR A 50 2.16 -4.35 -4.44
CA THR A 50 2.46 -5.76 -4.65
C THR A 50 1.26 -6.54 -5.20
N LEU A 51 0.07 -6.36 -4.63
CA LEU A 51 -1.16 -7.02 -5.09
C LEU A 51 -1.49 -6.62 -6.54
N LEU A 52 -1.46 -5.33 -6.85
CA LEU A 52 -1.76 -4.82 -8.19
C LEU A 52 -0.77 -5.36 -9.24
N SER A 53 0.53 -5.41 -8.91
CA SER A 53 1.53 -5.98 -9.81
C SER A 53 1.34 -7.49 -10.03
N ARG A 54 0.96 -8.24 -8.99
CA ARG A 54 0.61 -9.66 -9.14
C ARG A 54 -0.63 -9.87 -10.00
N GLY A 55 -1.58 -8.92 -9.96
CA GLY A 55 -2.77 -8.89 -10.82
C GLY A 55 -2.49 -8.51 -12.29
N GLY A 56 -1.23 -8.32 -12.69
CA GLY A 56 -0.86 -8.00 -14.08
C GLY A 56 -0.96 -6.51 -14.44
N HIS A 57 -1.10 -5.64 -13.44
CA HIS A 57 -1.03 -4.19 -13.65
C HIS A 57 0.44 -3.72 -13.74
N ARG A 58 0.64 -2.62 -14.45
CA ARG A 58 1.94 -1.94 -14.54
C ARG A 58 1.98 -0.88 -13.47
N VAL A 59 2.72 -1.11 -12.42
CA VAL A 59 2.69 -0.23 -11.26
C VAL A 59 4.10 0.35 -11.03
N HIS A 60 4.17 1.63 -10.71
CA HIS A 60 5.37 2.33 -10.29
C HIS A 60 5.16 2.78 -8.84
N TYR A 61 5.90 2.18 -7.92
CA TYR A 61 5.79 2.49 -6.50
C TYR A 61 7.11 3.01 -5.96
N ARG A 62 7.05 4.14 -5.24
CA ARG A 62 8.20 4.71 -4.54
C ARG A 62 7.83 5.18 -3.14
N ALA A 63 8.75 5.00 -2.21
CA ALA A 63 8.70 5.65 -0.91
C ALA A 63 9.42 7.00 -0.99
N VAL A 64 8.89 8.02 -0.32
CA VAL A 64 9.51 9.35 -0.27
C VAL A 64 9.84 9.76 1.16
N GLU A 65 10.92 10.52 1.31
CA GLU A 65 11.31 11.17 2.56
C GLU A 65 10.34 12.32 2.86
N GLY A 66 9.21 11.97 3.45
CA GLY A 66 8.08 12.85 3.68
C GLY A 66 6.97 12.14 4.44
N GLY A 67 5.86 12.84 4.64
CA GLY A 67 4.68 12.30 5.28
C GLY A 67 3.41 12.95 4.77
N HIS A 68 2.45 13.12 5.67
CA HIS A 68 1.12 13.60 5.33
C HIS A 68 1.08 15.13 5.16
N ASP A 69 1.88 15.65 4.24
CA ASP A 69 2.05 17.06 3.96
C ASP A 69 1.90 17.31 2.45
N ALA A 70 1.02 18.25 2.10
CA ALA A 70 0.78 18.62 0.71
C ALA A 70 2.04 19.12 -0.01
N LEU A 71 3.00 19.71 0.72
CA LEU A 71 4.29 20.10 0.16
C LEU A 71 5.12 18.90 -0.29
N CYS A 72 5.07 17.79 0.45
CA CYS A 72 5.69 16.52 0.06
C CYS A 72 5.02 15.94 -1.20
N TRP A 73 3.69 16.03 -1.30
CA TRP A 73 2.94 15.44 -2.42
C TRP A 73 3.07 16.21 -3.74
N ARG A 74 3.35 17.52 -3.68
CA ARG A 74 3.42 18.39 -4.87
C ARG A 74 4.36 17.84 -5.94
N GLY A 75 5.55 17.39 -5.54
CA GLY A 75 6.52 16.79 -6.46
C GLY A 75 6.01 15.49 -7.06
N GLY A 76 5.51 14.59 -6.20
CA GLY A 76 4.96 13.30 -6.60
C GLY A 76 3.79 13.39 -7.57
N LEU A 77 2.95 14.42 -7.45
CA LEU A 77 1.84 14.65 -8.37
C LEU A 77 2.32 14.98 -9.79
N LEU A 78 3.32 15.86 -9.92
CA LEU A 78 3.89 16.21 -11.22
C LEU A 78 4.66 15.03 -11.84
N ASP A 79 5.47 14.34 -11.03
CA ASP A 79 6.21 13.16 -11.46
C ASP A 79 5.27 12.04 -11.94
N GLY A 80 4.18 11.81 -11.21
CA GLY A 80 3.18 10.81 -11.55
C GLY A 80 2.48 11.12 -12.86
N LEU A 81 2.06 12.37 -13.07
CA LEU A 81 1.48 12.81 -14.35
C LEU A 81 2.45 12.63 -15.51
N GLN A 82 3.70 13.05 -15.32
CA GLN A 82 4.75 12.83 -16.32
C GLN A 82 4.90 11.35 -16.64
N ALA A 83 5.07 10.49 -15.63
CA ALA A 83 5.25 9.06 -15.81
C ALA A 83 4.07 8.41 -16.55
N LEU A 84 2.83 8.72 -16.17
CA LEU A 84 1.62 8.14 -16.74
C LEU A 84 1.41 8.52 -18.20
N TRP A 85 1.76 9.75 -18.59
CA TRP A 85 1.64 10.23 -19.97
C TRP A 85 2.83 9.86 -20.86
N GLN A 86 3.93 9.33 -20.31
CA GLN A 86 4.98 8.77 -21.17
C GLN A 86 4.46 7.56 -21.97
N PRO A 87 4.82 7.44 -23.26
CA PRO A 87 4.50 6.27 -24.08
C PRO A 87 4.97 4.98 -23.40
N THR A 88 6.20 5.03 -22.86
CA THR A 88 6.79 4.00 -22.00
C THR A 88 6.54 4.33 -20.53
N PHE A 89 5.67 3.56 -19.88
CA PHE A 89 5.50 3.59 -18.43
C PHE A 89 6.46 2.60 -17.76
N ALA A 90 7.43 3.09 -17.01
CA ALA A 90 8.41 2.25 -16.32
C ALA A 90 7.80 1.62 -15.07
N THR A 91 7.72 0.28 -15.05
CA THR A 91 7.33 -0.47 -13.86
C THR A 91 8.55 -0.55 -12.93
N ALA A 92 8.49 0.10 -11.77
CA ALA A 92 9.47 -0.08 -10.72
C ALA A 92 8.71 -0.42 -9.45
N HIS A 93 8.85 -1.66 -9.00
CA HIS A 93 8.30 -2.12 -7.74
C HIS A 93 9.45 -2.46 -6.81
N GLN A 94 9.76 -1.51 -5.94
CA GLN A 94 10.61 -1.82 -4.80
C GLN A 94 9.71 -2.54 -3.80
N ALA A 95 9.89 -3.86 -3.71
CA ALA A 95 9.18 -4.66 -2.72
C ALA A 95 9.56 -4.12 -1.33
N THR A 96 8.57 -3.61 -0.59
CA THR A 96 8.73 -3.31 0.83
C THR A 96 9.01 -4.65 1.53
N PRO A 97 10.09 -4.80 2.33
CA PRO A 97 10.30 -6.02 3.09
C PRO A 97 9.07 -6.25 3.96
N ALA A 98 8.48 -7.44 3.84
CA ALA A 98 7.26 -7.79 4.56
C ALA A 98 7.45 -7.59 6.07
N ALA A 99 6.56 -6.82 6.69
CA ALA A 99 6.50 -6.73 8.14
C ALA A 99 6.26 -8.14 8.73
N ASN A 100 7.04 -8.45 9.77
CA ASN A 100 7.17 -9.75 10.42
C ASN A 100 5.78 -10.34 10.80
N PRO A 101 5.41 -11.57 10.39
CA PRO A 101 4.07 -12.15 10.63
C PRO A 101 3.75 -12.41 12.12
N ARG A 102 4.71 -12.21 13.03
CA ARG A 102 4.54 -12.42 14.48
C ARG A 102 3.63 -11.42 15.19
N LEU A 103 3.17 -10.35 14.53
CA LEU A 103 2.23 -9.39 15.13
C LEU A 103 0.74 -9.75 14.90
N ILE A 104 0.42 -10.80 14.13
CA ILE A 104 -0.98 -11.24 13.88
C ILE A 104 -1.39 -12.44 14.78
N GLN A 105 -0.48 -12.97 15.60
CA GLN A 105 -0.75 -14.12 16.49
C GLN A 105 -0.61 -13.70 17.97
N GLY A 106 -1.53 -12.87 18.46
CA GLY A 106 -1.52 -12.39 19.86
C GLY A 106 -2.91 -12.29 20.52
N ALA A 107 -3.95 -12.85 19.91
CA ALA A 107 -5.31 -12.82 20.45
C ALA A 107 -5.91 -14.24 20.45
N ARG A 108 -5.23 -15.18 21.11
CA ARG A 108 -5.85 -16.41 21.61
C ARG A 108 -5.31 -16.67 23.00
N ASP A 109 -6.24 -17.06 23.87
CA ASP A 109 -6.08 -17.55 25.23
C ASP A 109 -6.26 -16.50 26.33
N GLY A 110 -7.44 -16.51 26.95
CA GLY A 110 -7.65 -15.75 28.19
C GLY A 110 -9.08 -15.50 28.66
N HIS A 111 -10.02 -16.45 28.57
CA HIS A 111 -11.02 -16.58 29.63
C HIS A 111 -11.72 -17.95 29.59
N ALA A 112 -11.12 -18.91 30.28
CA ALA A 112 -11.87 -19.97 30.93
C ALA A 112 -11.41 -19.96 32.38
N GLU A 113 -12.29 -19.57 33.30
CA GLU A 113 -12.25 -20.14 34.65
C GLU A 113 -13.68 -20.38 35.15
N PRO A 114 -13.90 -21.47 35.92
CA PRO A 114 -15.21 -21.95 36.31
C PRO A 114 -15.53 -21.69 37.80
N VAL A 115 -16.83 -21.92 38.13
CA VAL A 115 -17.50 -21.93 39.46
C VAL A 115 -17.91 -20.57 40.01
#